data_AF-A0A2T4D9P0-F1
#
_entry.id   AF-A0A2T4D9P0-F1
#
_cell.length_a   1.000
_cell.length_b   1.000
_cell.length_c   1.000
_cell.angle_alpha   90.00
_cell.angle_beta   90.00
_cell.angle_gamma   90.00
#
_symmetry.space_group_name_H-M   'P 1'
#
loop_
_entity.id
_entity.type
_entity.pdbx_description
1 polymer ?
#
loop_
_entity_poly.entity_id
_entity_poly.type
_entity_poly.pdbx_seq_one_letter_code
_entity_poly.pdbx_strand_id
1 'polypeptide(L)'
;SSAFIQNLDTEEILTSYVRDNSETEENATYDNALIYERDFDDEDKFFRASASISIRDQTENQDISIYNNTLLTEGDPDRREGSTTDEFRNTSVLQADYATPVLSGLLEAGYKSIFRKFDNDYIYGLVDGASGEITPYDSINNSFLYKDQIHALYAIYSDSLSKFNYAVGLRAEQTILQNELSNVNTSLVSPEDLN
;
A
#
# COMPACT_ATOMS: atom_id res chain seq x y z
N SER A 1 17.00 -10.14 -16.54
CA SER A 1 16.22 -10.19 -17.80
C SER A 1 17.12 -9.86 -18.98
N SER A 2 16.88 -10.40 -20.17
CA SER A 2 17.64 -10.08 -21.38
C SER A 2 16.71 -9.66 -22.52
N ALA A 3 17.23 -8.85 -23.44
CA ALA A 3 16.51 -8.39 -24.61
C ALA A 3 17.48 -8.14 -25.77
N PHE A 4 16.98 -8.24 -27.00
CA PHE A 4 17.73 -7.95 -28.21
C PHE A 4 16.82 -7.41 -29.31
N ILE A 5 17.43 -6.71 -30.26
CA ILE A 5 16.79 -6.26 -31.50
C ILE A 5 17.49 -6.98 -32.64
N GLN A 6 16.71 -7.61 -33.51
CA GLN A 6 17.21 -8.39 -34.64
C GLN A 6 16.60 -7.87 -35.94
N ASN A 7 17.42 -7.79 -36.98
CA ASN A 7 16.93 -7.63 -38.34
C ASN A 7 16.31 -8.96 -38.81
N LEU A 8 15.03 -8.94 -39.19
CA LEU A 8 14.30 -10.17 -39.56
C LEU A 8 14.67 -10.70 -40.95
N ASP A 9 15.20 -9.86 -41.84
CA ASP A 9 15.59 -10.26 -43.20
C ASP A 9 17.00 -10.88 -43.23
N THR A 10 17.90 -10.38 -42.38
CA THR A 10 19.31 -10.84 -42.32
C THR A 10 19.62 -11.72 -41.11
N GLU A 11 18.68 -11.85 -40.18
CA GLU A 11 18.83 -12.51 -38.87
C GLU A 11 19.95 -11.91 -38.00
N GLU A 12 20.48 -10.73 -38.34
CA GLU A 12 21.55 -10.06 -37.60
C GLU A 12 21.02 -9.42 -36.31
N ILE A 13 21.68 -9.66 -35.18
CA ILE A 13 21.41 -8.95 -33.92
C ILE A 13 22.05 -7.56 -33.99
N LEU A 14 21.20 -6.53 -33.99
CA LEU A 14 21.62 -5.13 -34.05
C LEU A 14 22.04 -4.59 -32.68
N THR A 15 21.38 -5.06 -31.63
CA THR A 15 21.74 -4.78 -30.23
C THR A 15 21.22 -5.89 -29.34
N SER A 16 21.93 -6.16 -28.26
CA SER A 16 21.48 -7.04 -27.18
C SER A 16 21.87 -6.42 -25.85
N TYR A 17 21.14 -6.74 -24.80
CA TYR A 17 21.57 -6.44 -23.45
C TYR A 17 21.00 -7.47 -22.47
N VAL A 18 21.68 -7.62 -21.35
CA VAL A 18 21.15 -8.32 -20.18
C VAL A 18 21.24 -7.40 -18.97
N ARG A 19 20.14 -7.36 -18.21
CA ARG A 19 20.02 -6.66 -16.94
C ARG A 19 19.88 -7.72 -15.86
N ASP A 20 20.88 -7.86 -15.01
CA ASP A 20 20.79 -8.67 -13.80
C ASP A 20 20.32 -7.77 -12.65
N ASN A 21 19.37 -8.25 -11.86
CA ASN A 21 18.79 -7.48 -10.76
C ASN A 21 18.74 -8.36 -9.52
N SER A 22 19.45 -7.95 -8.47
CA SER A 22 19.32 -8.54 -7.14
C SER A 22 18.62 -7.57 -6.22
N GLU A 23 17.74 -8.11 -5.38
CA GLU A 23 16.91 -7.32 -4.47
C GLU A 23 17.06 -7.86 -3.05
N THR A 24 17.09 -6.93 -2.10
CA THR A 24 17.00 -7.22 -0.68
C THR A 24 15.87 -6.41 -0.07
N GLU A 25 15.07 -7.06 0.76
CA GLU A 25 13.90 -6.45 1.40
C GLU A 25 13.96 -6.71 2.90
N GLU A 26 13.83 -5.65 3.69
CA GLU A 26 13.65 -5.71 5.13
C GLU A 26 12.24 -5.22 5.46
N ASN A 27 11.50 -5.98 6.27
CA ASN A 27 10.11 -5.66 6.61
C ASN A 27 9.84 -5.90 8.10
N ALA A 28 9.31 -4.88 8.77
CA ALA A 28 8.79 -4.95 10.13
C ALA A 28 7.28 -4.74 10.11
N THR A 29 6.54 -5.54 10.87
CA THR A 29 5.09 -5.42 10.96
C THR A 29 4.63 -5.50 12.42
N TYR A 30 3.70 -4.62 12.78
CA TYR A 30 3.07 -4.57 14.09
C TYR A 30 1.55 -4.50 13.94
N ASP A 31 0.87 -5.52 14.43
CA ASP A 31 -0.60 -5.65 14.36
C ASP A 31 -1.18 -5.80 15.76
N ASN A 32 -2.12 -4.93 16.12
CA ASN A 32 -2.84 -4.99 17.39
C ASN A 32 -4.32 -4.75 17.20
N ALA A 33 -5.12 -5.38 18.06
CA ALA A 33 -6.56 -5.21 18.11
C ALA A 33 -7.06 -5.23 19.54
N LEU A 34 -8.04 -4.37 19.82
CA LEU A 34 -8.85 -4.36 21.02
C LEU A 34 -10.29 -4.64 20.63
N ILE A 35 -10.91 -5.58 21.32
CA ILE A 35 -12.29 -6.00 21.07
C ILE A 35 -13.02 -5.96 22.41
N TYR A 36 -14.17 -5.28 22.41
CA TYR A 36 -15.10 -5.25 23.52
C TYR A 36 -16.44 -5.79 23.05
N GLU A 37 -16.95 -6.77 23.78
CA GLU A 37 -18.26 -7.35 23.54
C GLU A 37 -19.08 -7.25 24.81
N ARG A 38 -20.35 -6.89 24.66
CA ARG A 38 -21.32 -6.85 25.74
C ARG A 38 -22.62 -7.47 25.26
N ASP A 39 -22.95 -8.61 25.86
CA ASP A 39 -24.27 -9.19 25.79
C ASP A 39 -25.17 -8.55 26.86
N PHE A 40 -26.47 -8.52 26.59
CA PHE A 40 -27.48 -8.00 27.50
C PHE A 40 -28.35 -9.14 28.03
N ASP A 41 -29.29 -8.83 28.92
CA ASP A 41 -30.24 -9.84 29.44
C ASP A 41 -31.11 -10.46 28.33
N ASP A 42 -31.30 -9.71 27.25
CA ASP A 42 -31.89 -10.19 26.00
C ASP A 42 -30.79 -10.84 25.14
N GLU A 43 -30.97 -12.13 24.83
CA GLU A 43 -29.97 -12.95 24.14
C GLU A 43 -29.70 -12.51 22.69
N ASP A 44 -30.65 -11.83 22.07
CA ASP A 44 -30.54 -11.31 20.71
C ASP A 44 -29.90 -9.91 20.68
N LYS A 45 -29.72 -9.29 21.84
CA LYS A 45 -29.19 -7.93 21.98
C LYS A 45 -27.72 -7.96 22.35
N PHE A 46 -26.89 -7.30 21.53
CA PHE A 46 -25.46 -7.17 21.79
C PHE A 46 -24.92 -5.80 21.40
N PHE A 47 -23.80 -5.43 22.02
CA PHE A 47 -22.96 -4.33 21.60
C PHE A 47 -21.53 -4.83 21.40
N ARG A 48 -20.94 -4.52 20.25
CA ARG A 48 -19.55 -4.84 19.93
C ARG A 48 -18.82 -3.57 19.52
N ALA A 49 -17.63 -3.38 20.04
CA ALA A 49 -16.73 -2.33 19.61
C ALA A 49 -15.34 -2.92 19.39
N SER A 50 -14.68 -2.52 18.31
CA SER A 50 -13.31 -2.91 18.02
C SER A 50 -12.49 -1.73 17.51
N ALA A 51 -11.21 -1.78 17.85
CA ALA A 51 -10.18 -0.90 17.33
C ALA A 51 -8.99 -1.75 16.93
N SER A 52 -8.49 -1.60 15.71
CA SER A 52 -7.27 -2.28 15.26
C SER A 52 -6.31 -1.30 14.61
N ILE A 53 -5.03 -1.63 14.70
CA ILE A 53 -3.93 -0.90 14.07
C ILE A 53 -2.98 -1.92 13.44
N SER A 54 -2.56 -1.64 12.22
CA SER A 54 -1.56 -2.40 11.46
C SER A 54 -0.54 -1.41 10.93
N ILE A 55 0.70 -1.55 11.37
CA ILE A 55 1.83 -0.73 10.92
C ILE A 55 2.80 -1.66 10.21
N ARG A 56 3.21 -1.25 9.01
CA ARG A 56 4.26 -1.90 8.23
C ARG A 56 5.32 -0.86 7.89
N ASP A 57 6.57 -1.24 8.09
CA ASP A 57 7.75 -0.46 7.77
C ASP A 57 8.67 -1.36 6.95
N GLN A 58 8.95 -0.96 5.71
CA GLN A 58 9.62 -1.79 4.72
C GLN A 58 10.67 -0.97 3.97
N THR A 59 11.87 -1.51 3.86
CA THR A 59 12.91 -0.96 2.98
C THR A 59 13.32 -2.01 1.97
N GLU A 60 13.26 -1.66 0.69
CA GLU A 60 13.71 -2.50 -0.41
C GLU A 60 14.90 -1.83 -1.10
N ASN A 61 15.97 -2.58 -1.32
CA ASN A 61 17.12 -2.14 -2.10
C ASN A 61 17.30 -3.05 -3.32
N GLN A 62 17.53 -2.46 -4.48
CA GLN A 62 17.82 -3.17 -5.72
C GLN A 62 19.19 -2.78 -6.24
N ASP A 63 19.97 -3.79 -6.64
CA ASP A 63 21.24 -3.66 -7.32
C ASP A 63 21.11 -4.20 -8.74
N ILE A 64 21.36 -3.33 -9.71
CA ILE A 64 21.08 -3.57 -11.13
C ILE A 64 22.39 -3.53 -11.91
N SER A 65 22.79 -4.67 -12.47
CA SER A 65 23.95 -4.78 -13.36
C SER A 65 23.50 -4.88 -14.81
N ILE A 66 24.01 -4.00 -15.67
CA ILE A 66 23.63 -3.92 -17.09
C ILE A 66 24.83 -4.24 -17.95
N TYR A 67 24.65 -5.20 -18.85
CA TYR A 67 25.65 -5.65 -19.82
C TYR A 67 25.10 -5.41 -21.23
N ASN A 68 25.82 -4.64 -22.03
CA ASN A 68 25.46 -4.26 -23.38
C ASN A 68 26.13 -5.17 -24.41
N ASN A 69 25.50 -5.31 -25.57
CA ASN A 69 25.94 -6.14 -26.70
C ASN A 69 26.21 -7.61 -26.34
N THR A 70 25.57 -8.10 -25.28
CA THR A 70 25.65 -9.49 -24.84
C THR A 70 24.30 -9.97 -24.29
N LEU A 71 24.09 -11.27 -24.31
CA LEU A 71 22.97 -11.95 -23.65
C LEU A 71 23.41 -12.74 -22.42
N LEU A 72 24.70 -12.66 -22.06
CA LEU A 72 25.32 -13.36 -20.95
C LEU A 72 25.77 -12.36 -19.88
N THR A 73 25.62 -12.73 -18.61
CA THR A 73 26.10 -11.97 -17.45
C THR A 73 27.53 -12.39 -17.12
N GLU A 74 28.48 -12.09 -18.01
CA GLU A 74 29.90 -12.44 -17.85
C GLU A 74 30.78 -11.20 -17.81
N GLY A 75 31.75 -11.18 -16.89
CA GLY A 75 32.66 -10.05 -16.69
C GLY A 75 32.06 -8.90 -15.87
N ASP A 76 32.68 -7.73 -15.98
CA ASP A 76 32.21 -6.52 -15.32
C ASP A 76 31.04 -5.88 -16.10
N PRO A 77 29.98 -5.42 -15.43
CA PRO A 77 28.87 -4.76 -16.12
C PRO A 77 29.31 -3.42 -16.70
N ASP A 78 28.76 -3.06 -17.87
CA ASP A 78 28.96 -1.75 -18.50
C ASP A 78 28.40 -0.61 -17.64
N ARG A 79 27.35 -0.89 -16.86
CA ARG A 79 26.70 0.07 -15.99
C ARG A 79 26.07 -0.60 -14.78
N ARG A 80 26.22 0.03 -13.62
CA ARG A 80 25.49 -0.33 -12.41
C ARG A 80 24.50 0.77 -12.05
N GLU A 81 23.27 0.36 -11.81
CA GLU A 81 22.20 1.20 -11.30
C GLU A 81 21.69 0.58 -10.01
N GLY A 82 20.97 1.37 -9.22
CA GLY A 82 20.37 0.87 -8.00
C GLY A 82 19.15 1.70 -7.61
N SER A 83 18.34 1.12 -6.75
CA SER A 83 17.24 1.85 -6.12
C SER A 83 17.04 1.49 -4.68
N THR A 84 16.48 2.44 -3.95
CA THR A 84 15.98 2.26 -2.59
C THR A 84 14.52 2.69 -2.57
N THR A 85 13.65 1.83 -2.05
CA THR A 85 12.26 2.12 -1.73
C THR A 85 12.10 2.08 -0.22
N ASP A 86 11.74 3.20 0.39
CA ASP A 86 11.40 3.29 1.81
C ASP A 86 9.89 3.47 1.95
N GLU A 87 9.22 2.48 2.52
CA GLU A 87 7.77 2.35 2.52
C GLU A 87 7.22 2.22 3.96
N PHE A 88 6.38 3.19 4.34
CA PHE A 88 5.65 3.16 5.60
C PHE A 88 4.14 3.07 5.36
N ARG A 89 3.52 2.00 5.88
CA ARG A 89 2.06 1.84 5.88
C ARG A 89 1.49 1.85 7.28
N ASN A 90 0.40 2.55 7.47
CA ASN A 90 -0.41 2.48 8.68
C ASN A 90 -1.88 2.37 8.30
N THR A 91 -2.56 1.34 8.80
CA THR A 91 -4.01 1.20 8.71
C THR A 91 -4.59 1.08 10.12
N SER A 92 -5.50 1.99 10.45
CA SER A 92 -6.29 1.94 11.69
C SER A 92 -7.76 1.75 11.36
N VAL A 93 -8.43 0.83 12.05
CA VAL A 93 -9.86 0.55 11.88
C VAL A 93 -10.57 0.71 13.21
N LEU A 94 -11.66 1.47 13.22
CA LEU A 94 -12.58 1.57 14.34
C LEU A 94 -13.94 1.06 13.90
N GLN A 95 -14.58 0.24 14.70
CA GLN A 95 -15.91 -0.29 14.40
C GLN A 95 -16.74 -0.39 15.68
N ALA A 96 -18.00 0.00 15.60
CA ALA A 96 -18.97 -0.17 16.67
C ALA A 96 -20.30 -0.63 16.08
N ASP A 97 -20.83 -1.72 16.62
CA ASP A 97 -22.01 -2.42 16.14
C ASP A 97 -22.97 -2.65 17.33
N TYR A 98 -24.25 -2.43 17.10
CA TYR A 98 -25.30 -2.64 18.09
C TYR A 98 -26.47 -3.36 17.43
N ALA A 99 -26.86 -4.48 18.03
CA ALA A 99 -28.03 -5.23 17.60
C ALA A 99 -29.09 -5.22 18.70
N THR A 100 -30.35 -5.10 18.29
CA THR A 100 -31.49 -5.12 19.20
C THR A 100 -32.71 -5.71 18.50
N PRO A 101 -33.53 -6.52 19.19
CA PRO A 101 -34.81 -6.94 18.66
C PRO A 101 -35.72 -5.74 18.38
N VAL A 102 -36.35 -5.73 17.20
CA VAL A 102 -37.33 -4.73 16.76
C VAL A 102 -38.44 -5.45 16.02
N LEU A 103 -39.69 -5.31 16.49
CA LEU A 103 -40.84 -6.07 15.98
C LEU A 103 -40.60 -7.58 16.08
N SER A 104 -40.66 -8.32 14.97
CA SER A 104 -40.38 -9.76 14.91
C SER A 104 -38.92 -10.09 14.59
N GLY A 105 -38.13 -9.10 14.20
CA GLY A 105 -36.77 -9.31 13.72
C GLY A 105 -35.70 -8.64 14.58
N LEU A 106 -34.49 -8.66 14.06
CA LEU A 106 -33.29 -8.06 14.65
C LEU A 106 -32.86 -6.86 13.80
N LEU A 107 -32.69 -5.71 14.44
CA LEU A 107 -32.07 -4.56 13.82
C LEU A 107 -30.62 -4.48 14.30
N GLU A 108 -29.68 -4.61 13.38
CA GLU A 108 -28.26 -4.32 13.58
C GLU A 108 -27.92 -2.98 12.93
N ALA A 109 -27.28 -2.09 13.67
CA ALA A 109 -26.75 -0.85 13.14
C ALA A 109 -25.32 -0.66 13.61
N GLY A 110 -24.48 -0.11 12.75
CA GLY A 110 -23.08 0.07 13.08
C GLY A 110 -22.42 1.21 12.32
N TYR A 111 -21.29 1.61 12.87
CA TYR A 111 -20.41 2.62 12.31
C TYR A 111 -19.01 2.06 12.18
N LYS A 112 -18.38 2.28 11.02
CA LYS A 112 -17.01 1.85 10.73
C LYS A 112 -16.21 3.02 10.19
N SER A 113 -15.01 3.20 10.72
CA SER A 113 -14.01 4.12 10.19
C SER A 113 -12.72 3.39 9.85
N ILE A 114 -12.14 3.72 8.71
CA ILE A 114 -10.83 3.23 8.27
C ILE A 114 -9.96 4.45 8.00
N PHE A 115 -8.77 4.50 8.60
CA PHE A 115 -7.76 5.51 8.35
C PHE A 115 -6.55 4.82 7.77
N ARG A 116 -6.09 5.24 6.59
CA ARG A 116 -4.88 4.69 5.98
C ARG A 116 -3.88 5.78 5.66
N LYS A 117 -2.61 5.48 5.91
CA LYS A 117 -1.46 6.24 5.44
C LYS A 117 -0.55 5.28 4.68
N PHE A 118 -0.11 5.70 3.51
CA PHE A 118 0.92 5.07 2.71
C PHE A 118 1.94 6.14 2.34
N ASP A 119 3.15 6.02 2.86
CA ASP A 119 4.28 6.90 2.61
C ASP A 119 5.32 6.08 1.85
N ASN A 120 5.78 6.56 0.70
CA ASN A 120 6.69 5.80 -0.15
C ASN A 120 7.70 6.72 -0.82
N ASP A 121 8.94 6.64 -0.36
CA ASP A 121 10.07 7.34 -0.95
C ASP A 121 10.82 6.39 -1.87
N TYR A 122 11.02 6.82 -3.12
CA TYR A 122 11.70 6.06 -4.15
C TYR A 122 12.89 6.83 -4.69
N ILE A 123 14.07 6.22 -4.61
CA ILE A 123 15.33 6.75 -5.14
C ILE A 123 15.86 5.76 -6.16
N TYR A 124 16.27 6.25 -7.33
CA TYR A 124 16.90 5.45 -8.39
C TYR A 124 18.08 6.22 -8.97
N GLY A 125 19.17 5.53 -9.29
CA GLY A 125 20.32 6.21 -9.89
C GLY A 125 21.47 5.31 -10.30
N LEU A 126 22.59 5.94 -10.66
CA LEU A 126 23.85 5.24 -10.94
C LEU A 126 24.51 4.81 -9.64
N VAL A 127 25.04 3.60 -9.58
CA VAL A 127 25.84 3.14 -8.44
C VAL A 127 27.31 3.38 -8.73
N ASP A 128 27.99 4.12 -7.85
CA ASP A 128 29.44 4.29 -7.91
C ASP A 128 30.14 2.96 -7.57
N GLY A 129 31.02 2.49 -8.46
CA GLY A 129 31.66 1.18 -8.32
C GLY A 129 32.67 1.07 -7.17
N ALA A 130 33.10 2.18 -6.56
CA ALA A 130 34.05 2.21 -5.45
C ALA A 130 33.38 2.44 -4.10
N SER A 131 32.36 3.29 -4.01
CA SER A 131 31.65 3.57 -2.75
C SER A 131 30.37 2.76 -2.57
N GLY A 132 29.77 2.26 -3.65
CA GLY A 132 28.43 1.63 -3.63
C GLY A 132 27.29 2.63 -3.43
N GLU A 133 27.57 3.93 -3.46
CA GLU A 133 26.55 4.98 -3.28
C GLU A 133 25.76 5.21 -4.58
N ILE A 134 24.46 5.47 -4.42
CA ILE A 134 23.57 5.83 -5.54
C ILE A 134 23.70 7.34 -5.80
N THR A 135 24.12 7.71 -6.99
CA THR A 135 23.98 9.05 -7.57
C THR A 135 22.59 9.17 -8.21
N PRO A 136 21.62 9.87 -7.58
CA PRO A 136 20.23 9.77 -7.97
C PRO A 136 19.90 10.47 -9.30
N TYR A 137 18.89 9.97 -10.00
CA TYR A 137 18.32 10.61 -11.19
C TYR A 137 17.11 11.47 -10.82
N ASP A 138 17.27 12.80 -10.86
CA ASP A 138 16.24 13.77 -10.47
C ASP A 138 14.90 13.62 -11.22
N SER A 139 14.90 13.03 -12.41
CA SER A 139 13.70 12.79 -13.20
C SER A 139 12.88 11.58 -12.76
N ILE A 140 13.39 10.74 -11.85
CA ILE A 140 12.78 9.47 -11.44
C ILE A 140 12.45 9.45 -9.94
N ASN A 141 13.29 10.07 -9.11
CA ASN A 141 13.12 10.04 -7.66
C ASN A 141 11.84 10.75 -7.23
N ASN A 142 11.04 10.13 -6.37
CA ASN A 142 9.80 10.72 -5.88
C ASN A 142 9.45 10.24 -4.48
N SER A 143 8.76 11.10 -3.74
CA SER A 143 8.10 10.81 -2.47
C SER A 143 6.61 10.87 -2.71
N PHE A 144 5.92 9.76 -2.47
CA PHE A 144 4.49 9.63 -2.66
C PHE A 144 3.80 9.40 -1.31
N LEU A 145 2.94 10.35 -0.94
CA LEU A 145 2.16 10.30 0.28
C LEU A 145 0.68 10.17 -0.06
N TYR A 146 0.07 9.08 0.38
CA TYR A 146 -1.35 8.80 0.28
C TYR A 146 -1.96 8.72 1.69
N LYS A 147 -3.06 9.46 1.89
CA LYS A 147 -3.86 9.40 3.12
C LYS A 147 -5.33 9.32 2.76
N ASP A 148 -6.04 8.38 3.36
CA ASP A 148 -7.49 8.35 3.25
C ASP A 148 -8.21 8.03 4.56
N GLN A 149 -9.45 8.50 4.61
CA GLN A 149 -10.39 8.25 5.70
C GLN A 149 -11.71 7.80 5.08
N ILE A 150 -12.16 6.61 5.45
CA ILE A 150 -13.43 6.05 4.99
C ILE A 150 -14.34 5.92 6.20
N HIS A 151 -15.47 6.61 6.18
CA HIS A 151 -16.49 6.53 7.22
C HIS A 151 -17.76 5.91 6.65
N ALA A 152 -18.27 4.90 7.31
CA ALA A 152 -19.48 4.22 6.90
C ALA A 152 -20.46 4.04 8.06
N LEU A 153 -21.71 4.38 7.81
CA LEU A 153 -22.84 4.08 8.68
C LEU A 153 -23.72 3.06 7.97
N TYR A 154 -24.16 2.04 8.69
CA TYR A 154 -25.01 1.00 8.12
C TYR A 154 -26.10 0.55 9.08
N ALA A 155 -27.18 0.02 8.51
CA ALA A 155 -28.25 -0.64 9.25
C ALA A 155 -28.74 -1.85 8.44
N ILE A 156 -29.00 -2.95 9.13
CA ILE A 156 -29.44 -4.23 8.58
C ILE A 156 -30.59 -4.71 9.46
N TYR A 157 -31.74 -4.97 8.85
CA TYR A 157 -32.85 -5.64 9.50
C TYR A 157 -32.92 -7.09 9.02
N SER A 158 -32.94 -8.05 9.93
CA SER A 158 -33.08 -9.48 9.63
C SER A 158 -34.27 -10.08 10.37
N ASP A 159 -35.00 -10.98 9.73
CA ASP A 159 -36.20 -11.60 10.30
C ASP A 159 -36.51 -12.93 9.60
N SER A 160 -37.39 -13.72 10.20
CA SER A 160 -37.79 -15.05 9.75
C SER A 160 -39.31 -15.11 9.52
N LEU A 161 -39.72 -15.35 8.28
CA LEU A 161 -41.10 -15.62 7.90
C LEU A 161 -41.31 -17.11 7.61
N SER A 162 -41.83 -17.85 8.59
CA SER A 162 -42.07 -19.30 8.51
C SER A 162 -40.79 -20.10 8.20
N LYS A 163 -40.60 -20.52 6.95
CA LYS A 163 -39.41 -21.27 6.49
C LYS A 163 -38.41 -20.39 5.72
N PHE A 164 -38.64 -19.09 5.67
CA PHE A 164 -37.85 -18.15 4.88
C PHE A 164 -37.22 -17.08 5.77
N ASN A 165 -35.88 -17.01 5.77
CA ASN A 165 -35.13 -15.98 6.48
C ASN A 165 -34.70 -14.90 5.49
N TYR A 166 -34.80 -13.64 5.88
CA TYR A 166 -34.41 -12.51 5.03
C TYR A 166 -33.64 -11.47 5.83
N ALA A 167 -32.79 -10.72 5.13
CA ALA A 167 -32.12 -9.55 5.67
C ALA A 167 -32.09 -8.45 4.60
N VAL A 168 -32.38 -7.22 5.00
CA VAL A 168 -32.34 -6.03 4.14
C VAL A 168 -31.54 -4.97 4.87
N GLY A 169 -30.59 -4.36 4.17
CA GLY A 169 -29.74 -3.34 4.77
C GLY A 169 -29.41 -2.20 3.82
N LEU A 170 -28.99 -1.09 4.41
CA LEU A 170 -28.51 0.10 3.73
C LEU A 170 -27.19 0.54 4.35
N ARG A 171 -26.33 1.15 3.53
CA ARG A 171 -25.04 1.69 3.94
C ARG A 171 -24.84 3.05 3.28
N ALA A 172 -24.40 4.02 4.06
CA ALA A 172 -23.88 5.29 3.58
C ALA A 172 -22.38 5.33 3.83
N GLU A 173 -21.61 5.79 2.85
CA GLU A 173 -20.15 5.87 2.92
C GLU A 173 -19.65 7.24 2.46
N GLN A 174 -18.64 7.76 3.16
CA GLN A 174 -17.92 8.96 2.80
C GLN A 174 -16.42 8.69 2.84
N THR A 175 -15.73 9.04 1.76
CA THR A 175 -14.27 8.92 1.64
C THR A 175 -13.63 10.29 1.50
N ILE A 176 -12.62 10.56 2.31
CA ILE A 176 -11.78 11.77 2.25
C ILE A 176 -10.40 11.29 1.84
N LEU A 177 -9.88 11.80 0.72
CA LEU A 177 -8.63 11.37 0.11
C LEU A 177 -7.68 12.55 -0.05
N GLN A 178 -6.41 12.35 0.29
CA GLN A 178 -5.32 13.29 0.08
C GLN A 178 -4.13 12.53 -0.51
N ASN A 179 -3.62 13.04 -1.63
CA ASN A 179 -2.43 12.50 -2.30
C ASN A 179 -1.45 13.63 -2.53
N GLU A 180 -0.18 13.36 -2.31
CA GLU A 180 0.92 14.26 -2.59
C GLU A 180 2.03 13.47 -3.28
N LEU A 181 2.61 14.06 -4.34
CA LEU A 181 3.77 13.55 -5.03
C LEU A 181 4.79 14.68 -5.12
N SER A 182 5.96 14.46 -4.53
CA SER A 182 7.07 15.41 -4.57
C SER A 182 8.35 14.72 -5.01
N ASN A 183 9.39 15.47 -5.38
CA ASN A 183 10.70 14.88 -5.65
C ASN A 183 11.50 14.80 -4.35
N VAL A 184 12.17 13.67 -4.11
CA VAL A 184 12.96 13.39 -2.88
C VAL A 184 14.09 14.41 -2.63
N ASN A 185 14.41 15.25 -3.63
CA ASN A 185 15.45 16.28 -3.55
C ASN A 185 14.94 17.72 -3.72
N THR A 186 13.78 18.04 -3.13
CA THR A 186 13.35 19.44 -2.95
C THR A 186 13.26 19.82 -1.47
N SER A 187 14.41 19.98 -0.82
CA SER A 187 14.57 20.85 0.35
C SER A 187 14.42 22.34 -0.04
N LEU A 188 13.40 22.69 -0.82
CA LEU A 188 13.07 24.06 -1.24
C LEU A 188 11.55 24.24 -1.32
N VAL A 189 10.84 23.91 -0.25
CA VAL A 189 9.69 24.72 0.16
C VAL A 189 9.94 25.08 1.61
N SER A 190 10.35 26.33 1.85
CA SER A 190 10.40 26.89 3.20
C SER A 190 8.98 26.93 3.75
N PRO A 191 8.74 26.63 5.05
CA PRO A 191 7.43 26.79 5.68
C PRO A 191 6.83 28.21 5.59
N GLU A 192 7.56 29.19 5.03
CA GLU A 192 7.13 30.57 4.80
C GLU A 192 6.24 30.76 3.56
N ASP A 193 6.13 29.79 2.65
CA ASP A 193 5.33 29.91 1.40
C ASP A 193 3.86 29.45 1.54
N LEU A 194 3.37 29.23 2.78
CA LEU A 194 1.98 28.83 3.07
C LEU A 194 1.18 29.88 3.85
N ASN A 195 1.37 31.18 3.56
CA ASN A 195 0.47 32.25 4.01
C ASN A 195 -0.13 33.03 2.84
#